data_AF-A0A661XTS4-F1
#
_entry.id   AF-A0A661XTS4-F1
#
_cell.length_a   1.000
_cell.length_b   1.000
_cell.length_c   1.000
_cell.angle_alpha   90.00
_cell.angle_beta   90.00
_cell.angle_gamma   90.00
#
_symmetry.space_group_name_H-M   'P 1'
#
loop_
_entity.id
_entity.type
_entity.pdbx_description
1 polymer ?
#
loop_
_entity_poly.entity_id
_entity_poly.type
_entity_poly.pdbx_seq_one_letter_code
_entity_poly.pdbx_strand_id
1 'polypeptide(L)'
;ECVKTAEGLYLVKTDLKSPRDVTDESLAEGKELYDIYCAICHGDKGDGQGILVKREKILGIPSYDDPGRIITEGGVYHVQMYGLNSMGSYASQTNELERWQITQYVMNLKATLAGTPLLTPQVADTVEEAAVEMMENEQNTSEEH
;
A
#
# COMPACT_ATOMS: atom_id res chain seq x y z
N GLU A 1 -2.42 -3.60 -19.28
CA GLU A 1 -1.43 -4.69 -19.15
C GLU A 1 -0.14 -4.15 -18.57
N CYS A 2 0.40 -4.80 -17.54
CA CYS A 2 1.64 -4.40 -16.89
C CYS A 2 2.79 -5.16 -17.56
N VAL A 3 3.73 -4.46 -18.19
CA VAL A 3 4.74 -5.10 -19.06
C VAL A 3 5.93 -5.58 -18.23
N LYS A 4 6.37 -6.82 -18.45
CA LYS A 4 7.51 -7.50 -17.78
C LYS A 4 8.91 -6.90 -18.04
N THR A 5 9.03 -5.70 -18.61
CA THR A 5 10.34 -5.11 -18.97
C THR A 5 10.81 -4.12 -17.91
N ALA A 6 12.13 -3.84 -17.88
CA ALA A 6 12.68 -2.76 -17.06
C ALA A 6 12.01 -1.39 -17.36
N GLU A 7 11.56 -1.20 -18.60
CA GLU A 7 10.74 -0.06 -19.03
C GLU A 7 9.32 -0.12 -18.44
N GLY A 8 8.69 -1.30 -18.38
CA GLY A 8 7.42 -1.49 -17.69
C GLY A 8 7.51 -1.23 -16.18
N LEU A 9 8.63 -1.56 -15.53
CA LEU A 9 8.91 -1.20 -14.14
C LEU A 9 9.10 0.32 -13.96
N TYR A 10 9.70 1.01 -14.92
CA TYR A 10 9.86 2.47 -14.89
C TYR A 10 8.52 3.20 -15.04
N LEU A 11 7.66 2.76 -15.95
CA LEU A 11 6.33 3.34 -16.19
C LEU A 11 5.35 3.09 -15.05
N VAL A 12 5.45 1.94 -14.37
CA VAL A 12 4.57 1.61 -13.23
C VAL A 12 5.00 2.31 -11.95
N LYS A 13 6.29 2.68 -11.84
CA LYS A 13 6.84 3.34 -10.65
C LYS A 13 6.36 4.78 -10.46
N THR A 14 5.90 5.48 -11.49
CA THR A 14 5.56 6.91 -11.36
C THR A 14 4.09 7.18 -11.04
N ASP A 15 3.13 6.42 -11.60
CA ASP A 15 1.72 6.86 -11.54
C ASP A 15 0.65 5.79 -11.28
N LEU A 16 1.02 4.50 -11.17
CA LEU A 16 0.00 3.48 -10.90
C LEU A 16 -0.41 3.51 -9.41
N LYS A 17 -1.62 4.01 -9.18
CA LYS A 17 -2.33 4.00 -7.90
C LYS A 17 -3.31 2.84 -7.82
N SER A 18 -3.59 2.40 -6.60
CA SER A 18 -4.65 1.43 -6.39
C SER A 18 -5.98 2.02 -6.87
N PRO A 19 -6.73 1.33 -7.76
CA PRO A 19 -8.08 1.77 -8.13
C PRO A 19 -9.12 1.39 -7.06
N ARG A 20 -8.67 0.95 -5.88
CA ARG A 20 -9.53 0.43 -4.81
C ARG A 20 -9.47 1.36 -3.61
N ASP A 21 -10.63 1.53 -3.01
CA ASP A 21 -10.76 2.24 -1.75
C ASP A 21 -9.96 1.52 -0.67
N VAL A 22 -9.42 2.31 0.25
CA VAL A 22 -8.85 1.79 1.49
C VAL A 22 -10.01 1.66 2.47
N THR A 23 -10.20 0.47 3.03
CA THR A 23 -11.20 0.19 4.06
C THR A 23 -10.55 -0.55 5.22
N ASP A 24 -11.21 -0.59 6.38
CA ASP A 24 -10.70 -1.40 7.50
C ASP A 24 -10.58 -2.88 7.11
N GLU A 25 -11.54 -3.39 6.35
CA GLU A 25 -11.53 -4.75 5.82
C GLU A 25 -10.37 -4.98 4.84
N SER A 26 -10.10 -4.03 3.94
CA SER A 26 -9.01 -4.18 2.97
C SER A 26 -7.63 -4.20 3.64
N LEU A 27 -7.45 -3.39 4.70
CA LEU A 27 -6.24 -3.37 5.50
C LEU A 27 -6.09 -4.62 6.38
N ALA A 28 -7.19 -5.12 6.96
CA ALA A 28 -7.19 -6.35 7.73
C ALA A 28 -6.83 -7.57 6.87
N GLU A 29 -7.50 -7.74 5.73
CA GLU A 29 -7.20 -8.81 4.77
C GLU A 29 -5.77 -8.68 4.22
N GLY A 30 -5.35 -7.45 3.87
CA GLY A 30 -4.00 -7.18 3.40
C GLY A 30 -2.93 -7.58 4.42
N LYS A 31 -3.21 -7.38 5.72
CA LYS A 31 -2.34 -7.84 6.80
C LYS A 31 -2.26 -9.36 6.88
N GLU A 32 -3.39 -10.06 6.84
CA GLU A 32 -3.41 -11.52 6.91
C GLU A 32 -2.63 -12.15 5.75
N LEU A 33 -2.86 -11.65 4.53
CA LEU A 33 -2.13 -12.09 3.34
C LEU A 33 -0.63 -11.77 3.42
N TYR A 34 -0.27 -10.60 3.95
CA TYR A 34 1.13 -10.23 4.17
C TYR A 34 1.82 -11.17 5.16
N ASP A 35 1.16 -11.51 6.26
CA ASP A 35 1.69 -12.40 7.29
C ASP A 35 1.94 -13.81 6.71
N ILE A 36 1.07 -14.27 5.79
CA ILE A 36 1.21 -15.56 5.11
C ILE A 36 2.35 -15.56 4.09
N TYR A 37 2.42 -14.55 3.21
CA TYR A 37 3.26 -14.61 2.01
C TYR A 37 4.57 -13.81 2.10
N CYS A 38 4.59 -12.75 2.92
CA CYS A 38 5.62 -11.72 2.85
C CYS A 38 6.46 -11.63 4.14
N ALA A 39 5.83 -11.71 5.31
CA ALA A 39 6.48 -11.49 6.61
C ALA A 39 7.63 -12.48 6.90
N ILE A 40 7.54 -13.70 6.37
CA ILE A 40 8.60 -14.71 6.48
C ILE A 40 9.98 -14.21 5.99
N CYS A 41 9.97 -13.35 4.98
CA CYS A 41 11.15 -12.74 4.37
C CYS A 41 11.34 -11.29 4.83
N HIS A 42 10.29 -10.48 4.78
CA HIS A 42 10.35 -9.03 5.02
C HIS A 42 10.19 -8.62 6.49
N GLY A 43 9.79 -9.54 7.36
CA GLY A 43 9.49 -9.28 8.78
C GLY A 43 8.11 -8.66 8.96
N ASP A 44 7.51 -8.85 10.13
CA ASP A 44 6.14 -8.36 10.45
C ASP A 44 6.01 -6.83 10.34
N LYS A 45 7.16 -6.12 10.44
CA LYS A 45 7.26 -4.67 10.35
C LYS A 45 7.72 -4.15 8.99
N GLY A 46 8.07 -5.04 8.05
CA GLY A 46 8.67 -4.64 6.78
C GLY A 46 10.10 -4.06 6.89
N ASP A 47 10.81 -4.35 7.99
CA ASP A 47 12.17 -3.88 8.27
C ASP A 47 13.27 -4.77 7.65
N GLY A 48 12.86 -5.75 6.83
CA GLY A 48 13.77 -6.72 6.23
C GLY A 48 14.30 -7.75 7.21
N GLN A 49 13.74 -7.85 8.43
CA GLN A 49 14.19 -8.79 9.48
C GLN A 49 13.27 -9.99 9.64
N GLY A 50 12.85 -10.59 8.52
CA GLY A 50 12.09 -11.83 8.50
C GLY A 50 12.87 -13.02 9.07
N ILE A 51 12.17 -14.10 9.42
CA ILE A 51 12.79 -15.28 10.04
C ILE A 51 13.85 -15.93 9.13
N LEU A 52 13.69 -15.87 7.81
CA LEU A 52 14.69 -16.40 6.88
C LEU A 52 15.96 -15.55 6.83
N VAL A 53 15.85 -14.23 7.02
CA VAL A 53 17.00 -13.33 7.15
C VAL A 53 17.74 -13.58 8.46
N LYS A 54 16.98 -13.67 9.57
CA LYS A 54 17.53 -13.98 10.91
C LYS A 54 18.26 -15.33 10.98
N ARG A 55 17.87 -16.28 10.13
CA ARG A 55 18.49 -17.61 10.02
C ARG A 55 19.52 -17.71 8.89
N GLU A 56 19.90 -16.58 8.29
CA GLU A 56 20.90 -16.46 7.23
C GLU A 56 20.60 -17.34 6.00
N LYS A 57 19.32 -17.61 5.74
CA LYS A 57 18.89 -18.39 4.56
C LYS A 57 18.77 -17.52 3.32
N ILE A 58 18.44 -16.26 3.52
CA ILE A 58 18.41 -15.21 2.50
C ILE A 58 19.03 -13.96 3.11
N LEU A 59 19.73 -13.17 2.31
CA LEU A 59 20.43 -11.97 2.76
C LEU A 59 20.04 -10.77 1.89
N GLY A 60 20.19 -9.57 2.43
CA GLY A 60 20.02 -8.33 1.66
C GLY A 60 18.57 -7.94 1.36
N ILE A 61 17.61 -8.35 2.19
CA ILE A 61 16.25 -7.82 2.12
C ILE A 61 16.25 -6.41 2.73
N PRO A 62 15.89 -5.38 1.94
CA PRO A 62 15.86 -4.01 2.44
C PRO A 62 14.64 -3.76 3.32
N SER A 63 14.76 -2.77 4.20
CA SER A 63 13.61 -2.17 4.88
C SER A 63 12.78 -1.35 3.88
N TYR A 64 11.48 -1.22 4.11
CA TYR A 64 10.60 -0.45 3.22
C TYR A 64 10.80 1.07 3.26
N ASP A 65 11.47 1.59 4.29
CA ASP A 65 11.86 3.00 4.42
C ASP A 65 13.29 3.30 3.95
N ASP A 66 13.98 2.32 3.34
CA ASP A 66 15.34 2.52 2.81
C ASP A 66 15.38 3.71 1.83
N PRO A 67 16.14 4.79 2.13
CA PRO A 67 16.17 5.99 1.31
C PRO A 67 16.77 5.75 -0.09
N GLY A 68 17.52 4.66 -0.28
CA GLY A 68 18.02 4.25 -1.59
C GLY A 68 16.95 3.62 -2.49
N ARG A 69 15.71 3.46 -2.01
CA ARG A 69 14.63 2.76 -2.72
C ARG A 69 13.35 3.56 -2.76
N ILE A 70 12.86 3.77 -3.98
CA ILE A 70 11.54 4.33 -4.21
C ILE A 70 10.53 3.18 -4.26
N ILE A 71 9.71 3.06 -3.21
CA ILE A 71 8.61 2.11 -3.12
C ILE A 71 7.29 2.87 -3.32
N THR A 72 6.57 2.53 -4.38
CA THR A 72 5.25 3.06 -4.73
C THR A 72 4.23 1.93 -4.82
N GLU A 73 2.94 2.26 -4.70
CA GLU A 73 1.84 1.27 -4.79
C GLU A 73 1.94 0.42 -6.05
N GLY A 74 2.05 1.05 -7.23
CA GLY A 74 2.26 0.35 -8.48
C GLY A 74 3.51 -0.53 -8.48
N GLY A 75 4.60 -0.06 -7.90
CA GLY A 75 5.83 -0.83 -7.75
C GLY A 75 5.63 -2.11 -6.92
N VAL A 76 4.94 -2.01 -5.79
CA VAL A 76 4.62 -3.16 -4.94
C VAL A 76 3.72 -4.14 -5.68
N TYR A 77 2.67 -3.68 -6.35
CA TYR A 77 1.80 -4.53 -7.17
C TYR A 77 2.57 -5.24 -8.30
N HIS A 78 3.45 -4.51 -8.99
CA HIS A 78 4.27 -5.07 -10.08
C HIS A 78 5.22 -6.16 -9.59
N VAL A 79 5.90 -5.93 -8.46
CA VAL A 79 6.83 -6.90 -7.89
C VAL A 79 6.07 -8.15 -7.43
N GLN A 80 4.87 -8.02 -6.88
CA GLN A 80 4.02 -9.20 -6.58
C GLN A 80 3.68 -9.98 -7.85
N MET A 81 3.39 -9.28 -8.95
CA MET A 81 3.00 -9.92 -10.21
C MET A 81 4.19 -10.60 -10.91
N TYR A 82 5.37 -10.00 -10.93
CA TYR A 82 6.48 -10.43 -11.79
C TYR A 82 7.75 -10.83 -11.06
N GLY A 83 7.85 -10.54 -9.77
CA GLY A 83 9.08 -10.68 -9.00
C GLY A 83 10.07 -9.55 -9.26
N LEU A 84 11.14 -9.53 -8.47
CA LEU A 84 12.27 -8.61 -8.64
C LEU A 84 13.53 -9.22 -8.01
N ASN A 85 14.61 -9.33 -8.78
CA ASN A 85 15.86 -9.96 -8.34
C ASN A 85 15.61 -11.38 -7.78
N SER A 86 15.92 -11.61 -6.50
CA SER A 86 15.72 -12.88 -5.81
C SER A 86 14.28 -13.11 -5.32
N MET A 87 13.40 -12.11 -5.41
CA MET A 87 11.98 -12.27 -5.08
C MET A 87 11.22 -12.84 -6.28
N GLY A 88 10.60 -14.01 -6.11
CA GLY A 88 9.76 -14.64 -7.12
C GLY A 88 8.42 -13.93 -7.33
N SER A 89 7.68 -14.37 -8.35
CA SER A 89 6.30 -13.93 -8.60
C SER A 89 5.33 -14.64 -7.64
N TYR A 90 4.33 -13.89 -7.17
CA TYR A 90 3.21 -14.37 -6.35
C TYR A 90 1.88 -14.40 -7.13
N ALA A 91 1.94 -14.23 -8.45
CA ALA A 91 0.75 -14.11 -9.31
C ALA A 91 -0.14 -15.37 -9.33
N SER A 92 0.42 -16.55 -9.03
CA SER A 92 -0.35 -17.79 -8.96
C SER A 92 -0.92 -18.09 -7.57
N GLN A 93 -0.46 -17.38 -6.53
CA GLN A 93 -0.96 -17.50 -5.16
C GLN A 93 -1.99 -16.40 -4.83
N THR A 94 -1.97 -15.30 -5.58
CA THR A 94 -2.80 -14.13 -5.31
C THR A 94 -3.68 -13.77 -6.50
N ASN A 95 -4.85 -13.21 -6.24
CA ASN A 95 -5.68 -12.54 -7.24
C ASN A 95 -5.45 -11.01 -7.22
N GLU A 96 -6.13 -10.27 -8.10
CA GLU A 96 -5.92 -8.81 -8.21
C GLU A 96 -6.36 -8.05 -6.95
N LEU A 97 -7.48 -8.44 -6.33
CA LEU A 97 -7.96 -7.81 -5.10
C LEU A 97 -6.94 -7.99 -3.98
N GLU A 98 -6.49 -9.24 -3.77
CA GLU A 98 -5.51 -9.60 -2.74
C GLU A 98 -4.19 -8.84 -2.94
N ARG A 99 -3.70 -8.71 -4.17
CA ARG A 99 -2.48 -7.95 -4.45
C ARG A 99 -2.60 -6.47 -4.08
N TRP A 100 -3.77 -5.87 -4.29
CA TRP A 100 -4.01 -4.48 -3.89
C TRP A 100 -4.14 -4.34 -2.38
N GLN A 101 -4.79 -5.28 -1.69
CA GLN A 101 -4.87 -5.29 -0.22
C GLN A 101 -3.48 -5.44 0.41
N ILE A 102 -2.66 -6.38 -0.07
CA ILE A 102 -1.26 -6.51 0.32
C ILE A 102 -0.49 -5.20 0.05
N THR A 103 -0.72 -4.59 -1.11
CA THR A 103 -0.08 -3.30 -1.47
C THR A 103 -0.44 -2.20 -0.47
N GLN A 104 -1.72 -2.04 -0.13
CA GLN A 104 -2.17 -1.05 0.85
C GLN A 104 -1.51 -1.28 2.22
N TYR A 105 -1.46 -2.53 2.69
CA TYR A 105 -0.80 -2.87 3.95
C TYR A 105 0.71 -2.59 3.93
N VAL A 106 1.41 -2.93 2.85
CA VAL A 106 2.85 -2.61 2.67
C VAL A 106 3.10 -1.11 2.70
N MET A 107 2.22 -0.31 2.09
CA MET A 107 2.34 1.15 2.15
C MET A 107 2.16 1.68 3.58
N ASN A 108 1.30 1.06 4.41
CA ASN A 108 1.17 1.39 5.82
C ASN A 108 2.40 1.00 6.65
N LEU A 109 3.01 -0.16 6.38
CA LEU A 109 4.28 -0.54 7.01
C LEU A 109 5.39 0.46 6.66
N LYS A 110 5.52 0.82 5.38
CA LYS A 110 6.44 1.86 4.93
C LYS A 110 6.19 3.19 5.63
N ALA A 111 4.94 3.62 5.72
CA ALA A 111 4.58 4.88 6.36
C ALA A 111 4.88 4.88 7.86
N THR A 112 4.63 3.74 8.53
CA THR A 112 4.97 3.53 9.95
C THR A 112 6.48 3.66 10.18
N LEU A 113 7.30 3.02 9.34
CA LEU A 113 8.77 3.09 9.44
C LEU A 113 9.29 4.51 9.16
N ALA A 114 8.74 5.18 8.15
CA ALA A 114 9.13 6.52 7.75
C ALA A 114 8.54 7.64 8.64
N GLY A 115 7.63 7.32 9.57
CA GLY A 115 6.91 8.31 10.38
C GLY A 115 5.98 9.23 9.57
N THR A 116 5.47 8.76 8.43
CA THR A 116 4.54 9.50 7.56
C THR A 116 3.09 9.09 7.82
N PRO A 117 2.09 9.87 7.37
CA PRO A 117 0.68 9.50 7.50
C PRO A 117 0.38 8.13 6.88
N LEU A 118 -0.43 7.34 7.60
CA LEU A 118 -0.92 6.05 7.12
C LEU A 118 -2.03 6.24 6.08
N LEU A 119 -2.20 5.26 5.20
CA LEU A 119 -3.45 5.07 4.48
C LEU A 119 -4.53 4.73 5.50
N THR A 120 -5.49 5.63 5.63
CA THR A 120 -6.69 5.44 6.44
C THR A 120 -7.84 4.96 5.57
N PRO A 121 -8.82 4.26 6.16
CA PRO A 121 -10.08 4.02 5.48
C PRO A 121 -10.63 5.33 4.90
N GLN A 122 -10.96 5.33 3.62
CA GLN A 122 -11.65 6.46 3.01
C GLN A 122 -13.08 6.44 3.57
N VAL A 123 -13.32 7.19 4.64
CA VAL A 123 -14.66 7.67 4.92
C VAL A 123 -14.95 8.63 3.78
N ALA A 124 -15.86 8.23 2.89
CA ALA A 124 -16.20 8.94 1.67
C ALA A 124 -16.09 10.46 1.84
N ASP A 125 -15.35 11.11 0.92
CA ASP A 125 -15.24 12.56 0.78
C ASP A 125 -16.61 13.29 0.70
N THR A 126 -17.73 12.56 0.75
CA THR A 126 -19.10 13.07 0.77
C THR A 126 -19.56 13.61 2.13
N VAL A 127 -18.92 13.30 3.26
CA VAL A 127 -19.38 13.81 4.57
C VAL A 127 -18.75 15.15 4.95
N GLU A 128 -17.50 15.41 4.55
CA GLU A 128 -16.84 16.68 4.86
C GLU A 128 -17.35 17.80 3.94
N GLU A 129 -17.59 17.52 2.65
CA GLU A 129 -18.11 18.51 1.70
C GLU A 129 -19.60 18.80 1.93
N ALA A 130 -20.40 17.79 2.31
CA ALA A 130 -21.82 17.99 2.67
C ALA A 130 -22.03 18.67 4.03
N ALA A 131 -21.12 18.47 5.00
CA ALA A 131 -21.21 19.14 6.30
C ALA A 131 -20.91 20.64 6.21
N VAL A 132 -20.01 21.05 5.30
CA VAL A 132 -19.71 22.46 5.04
C VAL A 132 -20.90 23.15 4.37
N GLU A 133 -21.58 22.50 3.42
CA GLU A 133 -22.73 23.07 2.71
C GLU A 133 -23.97 23.26 3.62
N MET A 134 -24.15 22.40 4.63
CA MET A 134 -25.27 22.53 5.58
C MET A 134 -25.06 23.58 6.68
N MET A 135 -23.82 24.00 6.95
CA MET A 135 -23.54 25.03 7.96
C MET A 135 -23.60 26.46 7.39
N GLU A 136 -23.45 26.66 6.08
CA GLU A 136 -23.49 28.00 5.46
C GLU A 136 -24.91 28.54 5.23
N ASN A 137 -25.93 27.67 5.20
CA ASN A 137 -27.31 28.07 4.88
C ASN A 137 -28.16 28.51 6.10
N GLU A 138 -27.70 28.25 7.33
CA GLU A 138 -28.39 28.72 8.55
C GLU A 138 -28.01 30.14 8.99
N GLN A 139 -26.92 30.72 8.44
CA GLN A 139 -26.46 32.06 8.83
C GLN A 139 -27.06 33.21 8.01
N ASN A 140 -27.79 32.96 6.91
CA ASN A 140 -28.22 34.01 5.97
C ASN A 140 -29.74 34.33 5.96
N THR A 141 -30.47 34.08 7.05
CA THR A 141 -31.91 34.42 7.14
C THR A 141 -32.28 35.37 8.29
N SER A 142 -31.32 36.12 8.84
CA SER A 142 -31.57 37.05 9.95
C SER A 142 -31.34 38.55 9.67
N GLU A 143 -31.27 38.97 8.40
CA GLU A 143 -31.25 40.39 8.03
C GLU A 143 -32.17 40.70 6.85
N GLU A 144 -33.49 40.79 7.10
CA GLU A 144 -34.33 41.78 6.41
C GLU A 144 -35.55 42.08 7.30
N HIS A 145 -35.56 43.29 7.88
CA HIS A 145 -36.65 43.89 8.65
C HIS A 145 -37.05 45.19 7.96
#